data_AF-A0A958LZC9-F1
#
_entry.id   AF-A0A958LZC9-F1
#
_cell.length_a   1.000
_cell.length_b   1.000
_cell.length_c   1.000
_cell.angle_alpha   90.00
_cell.angle_beta   90.00
_cell.angle_gamma   90.00
#
_symmetry.space_group_name_H-M   'P 1'
#
loop_
_entity.id
_entity.type
_entity.pdbx_description
1 polymer ?
#
loop_
_entity_poly.entity_id
_entity_poly.type
_entity_poly.pdbx_seq_one_letter_code
_entity_poly.pdbx_strand_id
1 'polypeptide(L)' 'LLIWNNSSSEPILKFNDHVAAVKAMAWSPHQHGLLVSGGGTADRTIRFRNTLTGTTLKTVDVGSQVCNLMFSKTLN' A
#
# COMPACT_ATOMS: atom_id res chain seq x y z
N LEU A 1 5.67 1.38 6.34
CA LEU A 1 4.77 0.24 6.03
C LEU A 1 5.61 -1.03 6.01
N LEU A 2 5.14 -2.11 6.63
CA LEU A 2 5.88 -3.37 6.77
C LEU A 2 5.06 -4.53 6.17
N ILE A 3 5.72 -5.45 5.48
CA ILE A 3 5.13 -6.69 4.97
C ILE A 3 5.70 -7.87 5.76
N TRP A 4 4.82 -8.76 6.19
CA TRP A 4 5.15 -9.91 7.01
C TRP A 4 4.75 -11.20 6.30
N ASN A 5 5.44 -12.29 6.60
CA ASN A 5 5.02 -13.65 6.27
C ASN A 5 4.80 -14.41 7.58
N ASN A 6 3.84 -15.32 7.60
CA ASN A 6 3.47 -16.10 8.78
C ASN A 6 4.64 -16.90 9.38
N SER A 7 5.63 -17.26 8.57
CA SER A 7 6.79 -18.05 9.03
C SER A 7 7.98 -17.21 9.52
N SER A 8 7.91 -15.88 9.45
CA SER A 8 9.04 -14.99 9.77
C SER A 8 8.75 -14.16 11.02
N SER A 9 9.73 -14.08 11.94
CA SER A 9 9.69 -13.17 13.09
C SER A 9 10.06 -11.73 12.73
N GLU A 10 10.57 -11.52 11.52
CA GLU A 10 10.97 -10.20 11.02
C GLU A 10 10.18 -9.83 9.75
N PRO A 11 9.95 -8.52 9.50
CA PRO A 11 9.28 -8.07 8.29
C PRO A 11 10.15 -8.34 7.07
N ILE A 12 9.58 -8.95 6.03
CA ILE A 12 10.30 -9.27 4.79
C ILE A 12 10.57 -8.00 3.98
N LEU A 13 9.60 -7.06 3.97
CA LEU A 13 9.74 -5.80 3.25
C LEU A 13 9.39 -4.62 4.15
N LYS A 14 10.11 -3.52 3.93
CA LYS A 14 9.90 -2.24 4.60
C LYS A 14 9.84 -1.11 3.57
N PHE A 15 8.70 -0.45 3.49
CA PHE A 15 8.48 0.73 2.65
C PHE A 15 8.42 1.99 3.54
N ASN A 16 9.34 2.94 3.34
CA ASN A 16 9.49 4.17 4.14
C ASN A 16 9.25 5.45 3.33
N ASP A 17 8.48 5.32 2.27
CA ASP A 17 8.38 6.30 1.20
C ASP A 17 7.17 7.25 1.36
N HIS A 18 6.17 6.88 2.18
CA HIS A 18 5.13 7.80 2.63
C HIS A 18 5.69 8.79 3.66
N VAL A 19 5.37 10.08 3.49
CA VAL A 19 5.85 11.18 4.35
C VAL A 19 4.89 11.48 5.51
N ALA A 20 3.87 10.65 5.69
CA ALA A 20 2.85 10.80 6.73
C ALA A 20 2.36 9.42 7.22
N ALA A 21 1.48 9.42 8.22
CA ALA A 21 0.84 8.21 8.72
C ALA A 21 0.12 7.45 7.59
N VAL A 22 0.27 6.13 7.57
CA VAL A 22 -0.40 5.23 6.62
C VAL A 22 -1.51 4.51 7.36
N LYS A 23 -2.73 5.03 7.23
CA LYS A 23 -3.94 4.40 7.80
C LYS A 23 -4.65 3.51 6.79
N ALA A 24 -4.68 3.93 5.54
CA ALA A 24 -5.41 3.24 4.47
C ALA A 24 -4.50 2.23 3.77
N MET A 25 -4.87 0.96 3.79
CA MET A 25 -4.17 -0.11 3.09
C MET A 25 -5.17 -1.17 2.64
N ALA A 26 -4.98 -1.71 1.44
CA ALA A 26 -5.81 -2.81 0.93
C ALA A 26 -4.99 -3.71 0.01
N TRP A 27 -5.20 -5.02 0.13
CA TRP A 27 -4.67 -6.00 -0.82
C TRP A 27 -5.63 -6.16 -2.00
N SER A 28 -5.08 -6.29 -3.20
CA SER A 28 -5.90 -6.58 -4.37
C SER A 28 -6.47 -7.99 -4.28
N PRO A 29 -7.79 -8.17 -4.47
CA PRO A 29 -8.39 -9.49 -4.57
C PRO A 29 -8.10 -10.15 -5.93
N HIS A 30 -7.71 -9.35 -6.94
CA HIS A 30 -7.56 -9.81 -8.33
C HIS A 30 -6.12 -10.13 -8.69
N GLN A 31 -5.15 -9.53 -8.01
CA GLN A 31 -3.73 -9.73 -8.27
C GLN A 31 -2.97 -10.04 -6.98
N HIS A 32 -2.46 -11.27 -6.87
CA HIS A 32 -1.64 -11.68 -5.74
C HIS A 32 -0.36 -10.83 -5.66
N GLY A 33 -0.04 -10.38 -4.45
CA GLY A 33 1.12 -9.52 -4.20
C GLY A 33 0.92 -8.05 -4.56
N LEU A 34 -0.25 -7.63 -5.07
CA LEU A 34 -0.55 -6.22 -5.25
C LEU A 34 -1.15 -5.63 -3.97
N LEU A 35 -0.43 -4.68 -3.37
CA LEU A 35 -0.87 -3.91 -2.22
C LEU A 35 -1.02 -2.44 -2.61
N VAL A 36 -2.07 -1.79 -2.13
CA VAL A 36 -2.23 -0.34 -2.24
C VAL A 36 -2.24 0.29 -0.86
N SER A 37 -1.47 1.36 -0.69
CA SER A 37 -1.36 2.11 0.55
C SER A 37 -1.59 3.61 0.33
N GLY A 38 -2.26 4.26 1.28
CA GLY A 38 -2.61 5.67 1.23
C GLY A 38 -1.98 6.45 2.38
N GLY A 39 -1.37 7.59 2.06
CA GLY A 39 -0.75 8.47 3.04
C GLY A 39 -1.67 9.54 3.62
N GLY A 40 -1.36 9.96 4.84
CA GLY A 40 -2.07 10.99 5.60
C GLY A 40 -1.93 12.42 5.04
N THR A 41 -2.31 13.42 5.82
CA THR A 41 -2.43 14.83 5.38
C THR A 41 -1.16 15.43 4.76
N ALA A 42 0.02 15.05 5.27
CA ALA A 42 1.29 15.56 4.75
C ALA A 42 1.81 14.79 3.53
N ASP A 43 1.26 13.61 3.22
CA ASP A 43 1.71 12.78 2.09
C ASP A 43 0.72 12.78 0.93
N ARG A 44 -0.58 12.52 1.18
CA ARG A 44 -1.66 12.59 0.18
C ARG A 44 -1.46 11.71 -1.05
N THR A 45 -0.58 10.71 -0.98
CA THR A 45 -0.34 9.80 -2.09
C THR A 45 -1.00 8.44 -1.89
N ILE A 46 -1.52 7.88 -2.97
CA ILE A 46 -1.85 6.46 -3.09
C ILE A 46 -0.70 5.78 -3.83
N ARG A 47 -0.18 4.69 -3.27
CA ARG A 47 0.95 3.93 -3.83
C ARG A 47 0.58 2.48 -4.06
N PHE A 48 0.82 2.01 -5.27
CA PHE A 48 0.65 0.63 -5.72
C PHE A 48 1.98 -0.08 -5.60
N ARG A 49 2.00 -1.24 -4.95
CA ARG A 49 3.21 -1.97 -4.60
C ARG A 49 3.08 -3.42 -5.00
N ASN A 50 4.15 -3.94 -5.60
CA ASN A 50 4.32 -5.36 -5.78
C ASN A 50 5.14 -5.90 -4.60
N THR A 51 4.51 -6.69 -3.74
CA THR A 51 5.14 -7.26 -2.55
C THR A 51 5.93 -8.54 -2.83
N LEU A 52 5.87 -9.08 -4.04
CA LEU A 52 6.71 -10.21 -4.47
C LEU A 52 8.09 -9.71 -4.92
N THR A 53 8.12 -8.58 -5.63
CA THR A 53 9.37 -7.95 -6.10
C THR A 53 9.89 -6.87 -5.15
N GLY A 54 9.07 -6.42 -4.19
CA GLY A 54 9.41 -5.33 -3.28
C GLY A 54 9.44 -3.95 -3.95
N THR A 55 8.81 -3.78 -5.11
CA THR A 55 8.87 -2.54 -5.90
C THR A 55 7.58 -1.72 -5.81
N THR A 56 7.70 -0.40 -5.86
CA THR A 56 6.56 0.50 -6.03
C THR A 56 6.27 0.62 -7.52
N LEU A 57 5.07 0.19 -7.93
CA LEU A 57 4.63 0.18 -9.33
C LEU A 57 4.14 1.55 -9.79
N LYS A 58 3.38 2.24 -8.93
CA LYS A 58 2.75 3.51 -9.26
C LYS A 58 2.53 4.34 -8.01
N THR A 59 2.66 5.65 -8.16
CA THR A 59 2.31 6.64 -7.15
C THR A 59 1.35 7.63 -7.77
N VAL A 60 0.29 7.98 -7.04
CA VAL A 60 -0.73 8.94 -7.44
C VAL A 60 -0.92 9.93 -6.30
N ASP A 61 -0.70 11.21 -6.57
CA ASP A 61 -1.09 12.28 -5.66
C ASP A 61 -2.60 12.51 -5.79
N VAL A 62 -3.34 12.38 -4.69
CA VAL A 62 -4.78 12.60 -4.66
C VAL A 62 -5.17 13.96 -4.10
N GLY A 63 -4.20 14.79 -3.70
CA GLY A 63 -4.41 16.16 -3.23
C GLY A 63 -5.03 16.29 -1.83
N SER A 64 -5.48 15.18 -1.23
CA SER A 64 -6.11 15.13 0.11
C SER A 64 -5.60 13.98 0.96
N GLN A 65 -5.89 14.01 2.26
CA GLN A 65 -5.62 12.89 3.17
C GLN A 65 -6.33 11.62 2.68
N VAL A 66 -5.61 10.51 2.58
CA VAL A 66 -6.21 9.20 2.30
C VAL A 66 -6.60 8.53 3.62
N CYS A 67 -7.90 8.47 3.89
CA CYS A 67 -8.42 7.92 5.14
C CYS A 67 -8.79 6.44 5.06
N ASN A 68 -9.18 5.95 3.87
CA ASN A 68 -9.53 4.54 3.65
C ASN A 68 -9.31 4.14 2.18
N LEU A 69 -9.12 2.84 1.93
CA LEU A 69 -8.95 2.26 0.61
C LEU A 69 -9.63 0.89 0.57
N MET A 70 -10.35 0.61 -0.52
CA MET A 70 -10.98 -0.68 -0.76
C MET A 70 -10.92 -0.99 -2.25
N PHE A 71 -10.58 -2.24 -2.57
CA PHE A 71 -10.70 -2.76 -3.93
C PHE A 71 -12.15 -3.14 -4.23
N SER A 72 -12.56 -2.89 -5.48
CA SER A 72 -13.79 -3.50 -5.99
C SER A 72 -13.63 -5.02 -6.04
N LYS A 73 -14.65 -5.76 -5.59
CA LYS A 73 -14.66 -7.23 -5.65
C LYS A 73 -15.00 -7.76 -7.04
N THR A 74 -15.61 -6.95 -7.88
CA THR A 74 -16.21 -7.38 -9.15
C THR A 74 -15.53 -6.80 -10.38
N LEU A 75 -14.82 -5.68 -10.23
CA LEU A 75 -14.15 -4.99 -11.33
C LEU A 75 -12.70 -4.65 -10.93
N ASN A 76 -11.85 -4.51 -11.94
CA ASN A 76 -10.46 -4.05 -11.84
C ASN A 76 -10.36 -2.56 -12.13
#